data_AF-K1R206-F1
#
_entry.id   AF-K1R206-F1
#
_cell.length_a   1.000
_cell.length_b   1.000
_cell.length_c   1.000
_cell.angle_alpha   90.00
_cell.angle_beta   90.00
_cell.angle_gamma   90.00
#
_symmetry.space_group_name_H-M   'P 1'
#
loop_
_entity.id
_entity.type
_entity.pdbx_description
1 polymer ?
#
loop_
_entity_poly.entity_id
_entity_poly.type
_entity_poly.pdbx_seq_one_letter_code
_entity_poly.pdbx_strand_id
1 'polypeptide(L)'
;MEIEYMQCVTAVDGHWLAELGPMFYSIKDSTKSRQERKKIAEDEKSAMEDEMKRATDLIRARKEEQEKKEAAYIKRREIATPGRSEPSTPRRTPAKFGI
;
A
#
# COMPACT_ATOMS: atom_id res chain seq x y z
N MET A 1 -44.64 6.50 10.67
CA MET A 1 -43.30 7.03 11.02
C MET A 1 -42.90 6.34 12.30
N GLU A 2 -41.98 5.40 12.22
CA GLU A 2 -41.32 4.89 13.43
C GLU A 2 -40.31 5.95 13.89
N ILE A 3 -40.24 6.17 15.20
CA ILE A 3 -39.27 7.07 15.82
C ILE A 3 -38.16 6.20 16.39
N GLU A 4 -36.93 6.40 15.92
CA GLU A 4 -35.75 5.81 16.55
C GLU A 4 -35.26 6.72 17.68
N TYR A 5 -34.93 6.12 18.82
CA TYR A 5 -34.42 6.81 20.00
C TYR A 5 -32.97 6.42 20.26
N MET A 6 -32.11 7.41 20.49
CA MET A 6 -30.74 7.20 20.96
C MET A 6 -30.73 7.11 22.49
N GLN A 7 -30.10 6.07 23.03
CA GLN A 7 -29.90 5.89 24.48
C GLN A 7 -28.50 6.36 24.89
N CYS A 8 -28.34 6.84 26.13
CA CYS A 8 -27.06 7.31 26.69
C CYS A 8 -26.40 8.45 25.90
N VAL A 9 -27.12 9.56 25.67
CA VAL A 9 -26.61 10.73 24.94
C VAL A 9 -26.02 11.77 25.89
N THR A 10 -24.80 12.23 25.60
CA THR A 10 -24.15 13.36 26.28
C THR A 10 -23.78 14.45 25.28
N ALA A 11 -23.78 15.71 25.71
CA ALA A 11 -23.30 16.81 24.87
C ALA A 11 -21.78 16.71 24.65
N VAL A 12 -21.33 16.98 23.42
CA VAL A 12 -19.92 16.96 23.01
C VAL A 12 -19.64 18.22 22.19
N ASP A 13 -18.46 18.83 22.38
CA ASP A 13 -18.03 19.95 21.54
C ASP A 13 -17.68 19.47 20.12
N GLY A 14 -18.17 20.18 19.11
CA GLY A 14 -17.85 19.89 17.71
C GLY A 14 -16.35 20.01 17.41
N HIS A 15 -15.61 20.83 18.17
CA HIS A 15 -14.16 20.94 18.02
C HIS A 15 -13.45 19.63 18.37
N TRP A 16 -13.89 18.94 19.43
CA TRP A 16 -13.29 17.67 19.83
C TRP A 16 -13.51 16.58 18.78
N LEU A 17 -14.66 16.58 18.11
CA LEU A 17 -14.91 15.64 17.01
C LEU A 17 -13.99 15.89 15.81
N ALA A 18 -13.75 17.16 15.46
CA ALA A 18 -12.83 17.53 14.39
C ALA A 18 -11.37 17.15 14.71
N GLU A 19 -10.96 17.24 15.99
CA GLU A 19 -9.62 16.85 16.42
C GLU A 19 -9.43 15.32 16.48
N LEU A 20 -10.41 14.58 17.02
CA LEU A 20 -10.33 13.12 17.18
C LEU A 20 -10.62 12.35 15.89
N GLY A 21 -11.41 12.94 14.99
CA GLY A 21 -11.83 12.34 13.73
C GLY A 21 -11.77 13.30 12.55
N PRO A 22 -10.59 13.86 12.21
CA PRO A 22 -10.46 14.85 11.14
C PRO A 22 -10.85 14.30 9.77
N MET A 23 -10.79 12.98 9.57
CA MET A 23 -11.24 12.32 8.34
C MET A 23 -12.78 12.35 8.17
N PHE A 24 -13.53 12.49 9.26
CA PHE A 24 -15.00 12.39 9.27
C PHE A 24 -15.68 13.72 9.60
N TYR A 25 -15.04 14.57 10.42
CA TYR A 25 -15.64 15.79 10.95
C TYR A 25 -14.81 17.01 10.54
N SER A 26 -15.51 18.07 10.12
CA SER A 26 -14.93 19.38 9.86
C SER A 26 -15.81 20.48 10.43
N ILE A 27 -15.18 21.57 10.90
CA ILE A 27 -15.88 22.70 11.49
C ILE A 27 -16.20 23.73 10.41
N LYS A 28 -17.47 24.10 10.29
CA LYS A 28 -17.92 25.13 9.34
C LYS A 28 -17.91 26.51 9.99
N ASP A 29 -16.73 27.11 10.11
CA ASP A 29 -16.59 28.46 10.68
C ASP A 29 -17.09 29.55 9.73
N SER A 30 -18.26 30.14 9.99
CA SER A 30 -18.84 31.22 9.15
C SER A 30 -17.97 32.48 9.05
N THR A 31 -17.02 32.65 9.97
CA THR A 31 -16.11 33.81 10.07
C THR A 31 -14.85 33.68 9.20
N LYS A 32 -14.43 32.46 8.84
CA LYS A 32 -13.23 32.24 8.02
C LYS A 32 -13.51 32.48 6.54
N SER A 33 -12.63 33.22 5.87
CA SER A 33 -12.69 33.49 4.44
C SER A 33 -12.57 32.19 3.63
N ARG A 34 -13.19 32.14 2.43
CA ARG A 34 -13.07 30.98 1.52
C ARG A 34 -11.61 30.65 1.20
N GLN A 35 -10.75 31.66 1.14
CA GLN A 35 -9.32 31.49 0.85
C GLN A 35 -8.59 30.72 1.95
N GLU A 36 -8.88 31.03 3.21
CA GLU A 36 -8.27 30.37 4.36
C GLU A 36 -8.66 28.90 4.43
N ARG A 37 -9.94 28.61 4.18
CA ARG A 37 -10.42 27.22 4.09
C ARG A 37 -9.75 26.44 2.96
N LYS A 38 -9.56 27.08 1.80
CA LYS A 38 -8.86 26.46 0.67
C LYS A 38 -7.42 26.13 1.04
N LYS A 39 -6.72 27.06 1.70
CA LYS A 39 -5.34 26.83 2.14
C LYS A 39 -5.24 25.65 3.11
N ILE A 40 -6.11 25.60 4.12
CA ILE A 40 -6.13 24.50 5.09
C ILE A 40 -6.37 23.16 4.38
N ALA A 41 -7.37 23.07 3.50
CA ALA A 41 -7.64 21.84 2.75
C ALA A 41 -6.48 21.42 1.84
N GLU A 42 -5.75 22.38 1.26
CA GLU A 42 -4.58 22.11 0.42
C GLU A 42 -3.39 21.64 1.25
N ASP A 43 -3.14 22.26 2.41
CA ASP A 43 -2.11 21.86 3.37
C ASP A 43 -2.38 20.44 3.91
N GLU A 44 -3.63 20.15 4.30
CA GLU A 44 -4.06 18.82 4.76
C GLU A 44 -3.91 17.75 3.68
N LYS A 45 -4.31 18.06 2.44
CA LYS A 45 -4.15 17.16 1.30
C LYS A 45 -2.67 16.88 1.02
N SER A 46 -1.82 17.91 1.05
CA SER A 46 -0.38 17.75 0.86
C SER A 46 0.24 16.87 1.94
N ALA A 47 -0.14 17.07 3.21
CA ALA A 47 0.35 16.25 4.31
C ALA A 47 -0.02 14.77 4.13
N MET A 48 -1.28 14.49 3.76
CA MET A 48 -1.75 13.13 3.47
C MET A 48 -0.98 12.48 2.30
N GLU A 49 -0.75 13.22 1.21
CA GLU A 49 -0.01 12.72 0.06
C GLU A 49 1.43 12.36 0.41
N ASP A 50 2.10 13.15 1.24
CA ASP A 50 3.47 12.90 1.68
C ASP A 50 3.58 11.68 2.59
N GLU A 51 2.64 11.50 3.52
CA GLU A 51 2.57 10.30 4.34
C GLU A 51 2.35 9.05 3.49
N MET A 52 1.44 9.12 2.51
CA MET A 52 1.19 8.00 1.59
C MET A 52 2.44 7.65 0.78
N LYS A 53 3.15 8.64 0.22
CA LYS A 53 4.41 8.41 -0.52
C LYS A 53 5.44 7.69 0.35
N ARG A 54 5.69 8.20 1.56
CA ARG A 54 6.64 7.58 2.50
C ARG A 54 6.27 6.14 2.83
N ALA A 55 4.99 5.87 3.08
CA ALA A 55 4.51 4.52 3.35
C ALA A 55 4.72 3.59 2.13
N THR A 56 4.39 4.06 0.92
CA THR A 56 4.58 3.27 -0.31
C THR A 56 6.04 2.97 -0.60
N ASP A 57 6.93 3.94 -0.40
CA ASP A 57 8.36 3.77 -0.60
C ASP A 57 8.94 2.73 0.37
N LEU A 58 8.50 2.76 1.63
CA LEU A 58 8.91 1.78 2.65
C LEU A 58 8.42 0.36 2.29
N ILE A 59 7.17 0.23 1.85
CA ILE A 59 6.60 -1.06 1.42
C ILE A 59 7.37 -1.59 0.20
N ARG A 60 7.67 -0.74 -0.78
CA ARG A 60 8.44 -1.11 -1.97
C ARG A 60 9.85 -1.58 -1.60
N ALA A 61 10.56 -0.82 -0.77
CA ALA A 61 11.90 -1.17 -0.33
C ALA A 61 11.94 -2.52 0.40
N ARG A 62 10.98 -2.78 1.30
CA ARG A 62 10.85 -4.09 1.96
C ARG A 62 10.56 -5.21 0.98
N LYS A 63 9.67 -4.99 0.02
CA LYS A 63 9.30 -5.99 -1.00
C LYS A 63 10.51 -6.36 -1.86
N GLU A 64 11.28 -5.37 -2.34
CA GLU A 64 12.49 -5.62 -3.13
C GLU A 64 13.56 -6.38 -2.34
N GLU A 65 13.74 -6.08 -1.05
CA GLU A 65 14.67 -6.82 -0.20
C GLU A 65 14.23 -8.26 -0.01
N GLN A 66 12.93 -8.48 0.19
CA GLN A 66 12.35 -9.81 0.33
C GLN A 66 12.50 -10.62 -0.96
N GLU A 67 12.19 -10.04 -2.12
CA GLU A 67 12.36 -10.69 -3.43
C GLU A 67 13.82 -11.06 -3.70
N LYS A 68 14.79 -10.20 -3.35
CA LYS A 68 16.22 -10.51 -3.45
C LYS A 68 16.63 -11.67 -2.54
N LYS A 69 16.13 -11.70 -1.30
CA LYS A 69 16.37 -12.80 -0.36
C LYS A 69 15.77 -14.11 -0.85
N GLU A 70 14.54 -14.07 -1.36
CA GLU A 70 13.84 -15.22 -1.93
C GLU A 70 14.56 -15.75 -3.18
N ALA A 71 14.96 -14.88 -4.11
CA ALA A 71 15.74 -15.26 -5.28
C ALA A 71 17.09 -15.90 -4.89
N ALA A 72 17.80 -15.32 -3.90
CA ALA A 72 19.04 -15.88 -3.38
C ALA A 72 18.85 -17.20 -2.62
N TYR A 73 17.70 -17.40 -1.97
CA TYR A 73 17.33 -18.65 -1.32
C TYR A 73 17.01 -19.75 -2.34
N ILE A 74 16.24 -19.43 -3.39
CA ILE A 74 15.93 -20.35 -4.49
C ILE A 74 17.22 -20.79 -5.20
N LYS A 75 18.12 -19.85 -5.52
CA LYS A 75 19.43 -20.15 -6.13
C LYS A 75 20.29 -21.08 -5.26
N ARG A 76 20.27 -20.91 -3.94
CA ARG A 76 21.00 -21.79 -2.99
C ARG A 76 20.36 -23.17 -2.83
N ARG A 77 19.07 -23.30 -3.13
CA ARG A 77 18.31 -24.56 -3.05
C ARG A 77 18.27 -25.36 -4.35
N GLU A 78 19.03 -24.96 -5.38
CA GLU A 78 19.26 -25.85 -6.53
C GLU A 78 19.74 -27.20 -6.00
N ILE A 79 18.87 -28.20 -6.13
CA ILE A 79 19.13 -29.57 -5.69
C ILE A 79 20.26 -30.07 -6.59
N ALA A 80 21.48 -30.15 -6.04
CA ALA A 80 22.58 -30.82 -6.69
C ALA A 80 22.25 -32.31 -6.71
N THR A 81 21.57 -32.78 -7.77
CA THR A 81 21.36 -34.21 -8.00
C THR A 81 22.74 -34.84 -8.24
N PRO A 82 23.27 -35.65 -7.32
CA PRO A 82 24.56 -36.30 -7.52
C PRO A 82 24.44 -37.22 -8.75
N GLY A 83 25.31 -37.04 -9.75
CA GLY A 83 25.31 -37.81 -11.00
C GLY A 83 24.83 -37.06 -12.26
N ARG A 84 24.47 -35.78 -12.19
CA ARG A 84 24.08 -34.98 -13.37
C ARG A 84 25.15 -33.93 -13.70
N SER A 85 25.98 -34.20 -14.72
CA SER A 85 26.90 -33.19 -15.29
C SER A 85 26.11 -32.25 -16.22
N GLU A 86 26.17 -30.94 -15.95
CA GLU A 86 25.88 -29.76 -16.82
C GLU A 86 24.83 -29.90 -17.95
N PRO A 87 23.82 -29.00 -18.08
CA PRO A 87 22.91 -29.01 -19.21
C PRO A 87 23.61 -28.41 -20.44
N SER A 88 24.39 -29.22 -21.14
CA SER A 88 24.90 -28.90 -22.47
C SER A 88 23.74 -28.97 -23.47
N THR A 89 23.00 -27.87 -23.66
CA THR A 89 22.39 -27.65 -24.97
C THR A 89 23.53 -27.30 -25.92
N PRO A 90 23.81 -28.14 -26.93
CA PRO A 90 23.38 -27.69 -28.25
C PRO A 90 23.05 -28.77 -29.31
N ARG A 91 22.19 -28.32 -30.24
CA ARG A 91 22.21 -28.54 -31.71
C ARG A 91 21.61 -29.83 -32.29
N ARG A 92 20.48 -29.58 -32.96
CA ARG A 92 20.26 -29.83 -34.41
C ARG A 92 19.95 -31.28 -34.81
N THR A 93 18.75 -31.47 -35.33
CA THR A 93 18.31 -32.64 -36.06
C THR A 93 19.19 -32.93 -37.29
N PRO A 94 19.29 -34.20 -37.70
CA PRO A 94 18.80 -34.48 -39.05
C PRO A 94 17.98 -35.78 -39.17
N ALA A 95 16.96 -35.65 -40.01
CA ALA A 95 16.25 -36.58 -40.89
C ALA A 95 16.33 -38.12 -40.73
N LYS A 96 15.12 -38.71 -40.75
CA LYS A 96 14.68 -40.01 -41.31
C LYS A 96 15.20 -41.31 -40.68
N PHE A 97 14.29 -42.23 -40.36
CA PHE A 97 14.14 -43.56 -40.99
C PHE A 97 12.76 -44.16 -40.59
N GLY A 98 12.16 -44.97 -41.48
CA GLY A 98 10.76 -45.49 -41.45
C GLY A 98 10.33 -46.27 -40.20
N ILE A 99 9.06 -46.61 -39.99
CA ILE A 99 8.03 -47.21 -40.88
C ILE A 99 6.73 -46.40 -40.83
#